data_AF-A0A6N8GP20-F1
#
_entry.id   AF-A0A6N8GP20-F1
#
_cell.length_a   1.000
_cell.length_b   1.000
_cell.length_c   1.000
_cell.angle_alpha   90.00
_cell.angle_beta   90.00
_cell.angle_gamma   90.00
#
_symmetry.space_group_name_H-M   'P 1'
#
loop_
_entity.id
_entity.type
_entity.pdbx_description
1 polymer ?
#
loop_
_entity_poly.entity_id
_entity_poly.type
_entity_poly.pdbx_seq_one_letter_code
_entity_poly.pdbx_strand_id
1 'polypeptide(L)'
;MGRGAGRRDHHRRGGPADLHGPGGEVRPDGGGAVSSSAVAFEDPGPEHELEFEEEAPRGGVTTARLGALVPLALGVFGLVVSLGLGIGSPSAPGAGLWPFVISLCMIAAAGTALLRAKQDDDVEAFDRGILTVGLSVVSLLVYAGLLPLIGFEIPTVLLLFFWIKVLGKEGWRSAIVVSLVATVAVYGLFVLLLAVPIPHLF
;
A
#
# COMPACT_ATOMS: atom_id res chain seq x y z
N MET A 1 1.86 -29.75 -56.80
CA MET A 1 2.90 -30.72 -57.24
C MET A 1 4.24 -30.00 -57.18
N GLY A 2 5.39 -30.47 -56.71
CA GLY A 2 5.91 -31.78 -56.27
C GLY A 2 7.45 -31.63 -56.28
N ARG A 3 8.13 -32.18 -55.28
CA ARG A 3 9.55 -32.02 -54.88
C ARG A 3 10.62 -32.39 -55.93
N GLY A 4 11.86 -31.90 -55.70
CA GLY A 4 13.15 -32.53 -56.08
C GLY A 4 14.32 -31.54 -55.93
N ALA A 5 15.16 -31.62 -54.88
CA ALA A 5 16.40 -32.42 -54.76
C ALA A 5 17.44 -32.10 -55.85
N GLY A 6 18.75 -31.91 -55.63
CA GLY A 6 19.65 -32.03 -54.48
C GLY A 6 21.00 -31.42 -54.91
N ARG A 7 21.85 -30.97 -53.98
CA ARG A 7 23.02 -31.69 -53.45
C ARG A 7 24.29 -30.93 -53.86
N ARG A 8 24.86 -30.21 -52.89
CA ARG A 8 26.19 -29.58 -52.98
C ARG A 8 27.19 -30.58 -52.45
N ASP A 9 28.27 -30.81 -53.19
CA ASP A 9 29.53 -31.36 -52.70
C ASP A 9 30.61 -31.12 -53.77
N HIS A 10 31.67 -30.36 -53.46
CA HIS A 10 33.01 -30.56 -54.03
C HIS A 10 34.09 -29.85 -53.18
N HIS A 11 34.86 -30.67 -52.46
CA HIS A 11 36.33 -30.70 -52.33
C HIS A 11 37.17 -29.48 -51.91
N ARG A 12 37.88 -29.62 -50.76
CA ARG A 12 39.37 -29.74 -50.61
C ARG A 12 39.73 -29.79 -49.09
N ARG A 13 40.23 -30.90 -48.50
CA ARG A 13 41.65 -31.36 -48.35
C ARG A 13 42.62 -30.22 -47.96
N GLY A 14 43.49 -30.23 -46.94
CA GLY A 14 43.98 -31.21 -45.95
C GLY A 14 45.49 -31.00 -45.68
N GLY A 15 45.90 -30.69 -44.42
CA GLY A 15 47.23 -30.84 -43.77
C GLY A 15 48.43 -29.94 -44.21
N PRO A 16 49.61 -29.94 -43.52
CA PRO A 16 49.98 -30.56 -42.23
C PRO A 16 50.86 -29.69 -41.25
N ALA A 17 50.91 -30.13 -39.98
CA ALA A 17 52.03 -30.41 -39.05
C ALA A 17 53.36 -29.57 -38.96
N ASP A 18 53.70 -29.24 -37.69
CA ASP A 18 55.01 -29.19 -37.00
C ASP A 18 56.00 -28.02 -37.18
N LEU A 19 56.51 -27.45 -36.07
CA LEU A 19 57.93 -27.54 -35.65
C LEU A 19 58.28 -26.68 -34.39
N HIS A 20 59.14 -27.29 -33.56
CA HIS A 20 59.81 -26.90 -32.31
C HIS A 20 60.50 -25.51 -32.19
N GLY A 21 60.64 -25.02 -30.94
CA GLY A 21 61.84 -24.28 -30.47
C GLY A 21 61.78 -23.83 -28.98
N PRO A 22 62.86 -23.92 -28.16
CA PRO A 22 62.79 -24.03 -26.68
C PRO A 22 63.49 -22.90 -25.87
N GLY A 23 63.35 -22.93 -24.52
CA GLY A 23 64.24 -22.24 -23.55
C GLY A 23 63.54 -21.12 -22.76
N GLY A 24 63.35 -21.27 -21.43
CA GLY A 24 64.17 -20.59 -20.39
C GLY A 24 63.58 -19.20 -20.09
N GLU A 25 63.03 -18.88 -18.92
CA GLU A 25 63.79 -18.52 -17.72
C GLU A 25 62.81 -18.20 -16.56
N VAL A 26 63.19 -18.56 -15.33
CA VAL A 26 62.45 -18.26 -14.09
C VAL A 26 63.15 -17.11 -13.36
N ARG A 27 62.37 -16.04 -13.01
CA ARG A 27 62.49 -14.99 -11.95
C ARG A 27 63.88 -14.65 -11.35
N PRO A 28 64.20 -13.38 -11.01
CA PRO A 28 63.51 -12.72 -9.88
C PRO A 28 63.43 -11.16 -9.88
N ASP A 29 62.61 -10.69 -8.92
CA ASP A 29 62.68 -9.45 -8.12
C ASP A 29 62.53 -8.03 -8.69
N GLY A 30 61.63 -7.29 -8.01
CA GLY A 30 61.94 -5.95 -7.52
C GLY A 30 61.44 -4.79 -8.37
N GLY A 31 60.27 -4.25 -8.02
CA GLY A 31 59.83 -2.96 -8.56
C GLY A 31 58.35 -2.67 -8.37
N GLY A 32 57.88 -2.69 -7.13
CA GLY A 32 56.55 -2.18 -6.79
C GLY A 32 56.47 -0.68 -7.03
N ALA A 33 56.08 -0.28 -8.25
CA ALA A 33 55.70 1.07 -8.57
C ALA A 33 54.17 1.20 -8.43
N VAL A 34 53.77 1.75 -7.27
CA VAL A 34 52.58 2.57 -7.04
C VAL A 34 51.25 1.94 -7.48
N SER A 35 50.68 1.15 -6.56
CA SER A 35 49.24 0.90 -6.50
C SER A 35 48.52 2.22 -6.24
N SER A 36 48.03 2.85 -7.31
CA SER A 36 46.97 3.86 -7.21
C SER A 36 45.71 3.12 -6.83
N SER A 37 45.44 3.12 -5.53
CA SER A 37 44.29 2.53 -4.87
C SER A 37 43.01 2.79 -5.65
N ALA A 38 42.36 1.68 -5.98
CA ALA A 38 41.01 1.58 -6.45
C ALA A 38 40.07 2.37 -5.52
N VAL A 39 39.37 3.33 -6.12
CA VAL A 39 37.94 3.51 -5.84
C VAL A 39 37.28 3.46 -7.20
N ALA A 40 37.17 2.23 -7.72
CA ALA A 40 36.10 1.97 -8.66
C ALA A 40 34.83 2.25 -7.86
N PHE A 41 34.11 3.31 -8.24
CA PHE A 41 32.73 3.46 -7.87
C PHE A 41 32.05 2.19 -8.40
N GLU A 42 31.78 1.26 -7.48
CA GLU A 42 31.00 0.08 -7.76
C GLU A 42 29.64 0.60 -8.24
N ASP A 43 29.42 0.46 -9.54
CA ASP A 43 28.13 0.69 -10.18
C ASP A 43 27.11 -0.11 -9.36
N PRO A 44 26.11 0.52 -8.69
CA PRO A 44 25.09 -0.24 -8.02
C PRO A 44 24.36 -1.02 -9.12
N GLY A 45 24.65 -2.31 -9.19
CA GLY A 45 24.04 -3.20 -10.16
C GLY A 45 22.51 -3.16 -10.03
N PRO A 46 21.79 -3.57 -11.08
CA PRO A 46 20.33 -3.51 -11.16
C PRO A 46 19.62 -4.42 -10.14
N GLU A 47 20.34 -5.09 -9.24
CA GLU A 47 19.79 -5.97 -8.20
C GLU A 47 18.89 -5.30 -7.15
N HIS A 48 18.78 -3.97 -7.11
CA HIS A 48 17.81 -3.27 -6.25
C HIS A 48 16.44 -2.99 -6.90
N GLU A 49 16.25 -3.31 -8.19
CA GLU A 49 15.00 -3.05 -8.91
C GLU A 49 14.08 -4.29 -9.05
N LEU A 50 14.43 -5.44 -8.46
CA LEU A 50 13.82 -6.73 -8.88
C LEU A 50 13.02 -7.53 -7.85
N GLU A 51 12.58 -6.97 -6.72
CA GLU A 51 11.74 -7.75 -5.79
C GLU A 51 10.53 -6.97 -5.25
N PHE A 52 9.35 -7.36 -5.77
CA PHE A 52 7.98 -7.18 -5.26
C PHE A 52 7.22 -5.89 -5.60
N GLU A 53 7.11 -5.53 -6.89
CA GLU A 53 5.76 -5.30 -7.40
C GLU A 53 5.14 -6.69 -7.61
N GLU A 54 4.63 -7.28 -6.53
CA GLU A 54 3.71 -8.40 -6.61
C GLU A 54 2.50 -7.87 -7.38
N GLU A 55 2.55 -8.01 -8.70
CA GLU A 55 1.52 -7.54 -9.63
C GLU A 55 0.20 -8.17 -9.16
N ALA A 56 -0.56 -7.41 -8.38
CA ALA A 56 -1.78 -7.89 -7.76
C ALA A 56 -2.66 -8.46 -8.89
N PRO A 57 -3.34 -9.60 -8.69
CA PRO A 57 -4.09 -10.23 -9.76
C PRO A 57 -5.00 -9.19 -10.40
N ARG A 58 -4.89 -8.97 -11.71
CA ARG A 58 -5.68 -7.93 -12.39
C ARG A 58 -7.16 -8.24 -12.23
N GLY A 59 -7.85 -7.42 -11.46
CA GLY A 59 -9.28 -7.43 -11.26
C GLY A 59 -9.97 -6.98 -12.53
N GLY A 60 -10.86 -7.81 -13.06
CA GLY A 60 -11.63 -7.46 -14.25
C GLY A 60 -12.56 -6.25 -14.02
N VAL A 61 -13.18 -5.78 -15.10
CA VAL A 61 -14.15 -4.67 -15.13
C VAL A 61 -15.25 -4.78 -14.05
N THR A 62 -15.60 -5.99 -13.62
CA THR A 62 -16.56 -6.20 -12.52
C THR A 62 -16.03 -5.72 -11.17
N THR A 63 -14.76 -5.96 -10.86
CA THR A 63 -14.07 -5.48 -9.65
C THR A 63 -13.98 -3.96 -9.67
N ALA A 64 -13.60 -3.37 -10.80
CA ALA A 64 -13.56 -1.92 -11.01
C ALA A 64 -14.92 -1.26 -10.73
N ARG A 65 -16.00 -1.85 -11.26
CA ARG A 65 -17.36 -1.36 -11.03
C ARG A 65 -17.78 -1.53 -9.58
N LEU A 66 -17.54 -2.68 -8.97
CA LEU A 66 -17.88 -2.91 -7.56
C LEU A 66 -17.11 -1.96 -6.63
N GLY A 67 -15.82 -1.78 -6.88
CA GLY A 67 -14.95 -0.88 -6.12
C GLY A 67 -15.40 0.58 -6.16
N ALA A 68 -16.07 1.00 -7.23
CA ALA A 68 -16.62 2.34 -7.35
C ALA A 68 -18.11 2.44 -6.95
N LEU A 69 -18.90 1.38 -7.08
CA LEU A 69 -20.30 1.35 -6.66
C LEU A 69 -20.47 1.42 -5.14
N VAL A 70 -19.57 0.79 -4.38
CA VAL A 70 -19.60 0.83 -2.91
C VAL A 70 -19.44 2.26 -2.37
N PRO A 71 -18.37 3.02 -2.70
CA PRO A 71 -18.24 4.40 -2.26
C PRO A 71 -19.32 5.31 -2.85
N LEU A 72 -19.84 5.03 -4.04
CA LEU A 72 -20.99 5.76 -4.57
C LEU A 72 -22.22 5.59 -3.68
N ALA A 73 -22.56 4.35 -3.32
CA ALA A 73 -23.70 4.04 -2.45
C ALA A 73 -23.54 4.65 -1.06
N LEU A 74 -22.35 4.54 -0.46
CA LEU A 74 -22.01 5.18 0.82
C LEU A 74 -22.08 6.70 0.73
N GLY A 75 -21.57 7.30 -0.34
CA GLY A 75 -21.64 8.73 -0.60
C GLY A 75 -23.08 9.23 -0.69
N VAL A 76 -23.93 8.55 -1.46
CA VAL A 76 -25.37 8.87 -1.58
C VAL A 76 -26.08 8.70 -0.23
N PHE A 77 -25.84 7.60 0.47
CA PHE A 77 -26.42 7.38 1.80
C PHE A 77 -26.01 8.49 2.78
N GLY A 78 -24.71 8.81 2.85
CA GLY A 78 -24.19 9.87 3.70
C GLY A 78 -24.75 11.24 3.32
N LEU A 79 -25.01 11.50 2.03
CA LEU A 79 -25.61 12.74 1.56
C LEU A 79 -27.05 12.87 2.08
N VAL A 80 -27.84 11.79 2.00
CA VAL A 80 -29.22 11.77 2.52
C VAL A 80 -29.24 11.96 4.03
N VAL A 81 -28.37 11.25 4.77
CA VAL A 81 -28.26 11.39 6.23
C VAL A 81 -27.81 12.80 6.61
N SER A 82 -26.83 13.34 5.92
CA SER A 82 -26.31 14.71 6.10
C SER A 82 -27.41 15.76 5.99
N LEU A 83 -28.27 15.65 4.98
CA LEU A 83 -29.39 16.57 4.78
C LEU A 83 -30.39 16.48 5.96
N GLY A 84 -30.60 15.27 6.50
CA GLY A 84 -31.42 15.07 7.70
C GLY A 84 -30.79 15.62 8.99
N LEU A 85 -29.45 15.64 9.09
CA LEU A 85 -28.70 16.23 10.21
C LEU A 85 -28.65 17.76 10.17
N GLY A 86 -28.99 18.37 9.02
CA GLY A 86 -28.95 19.81 8.81
C GLY A 86 -27.53 20.32 8.54
N ILE A 87 -27.35 20.92 7.36
CA ILE A 87 -26.07 21.51 6.94
C ILE A 87 -25.74 22.83 7.68
N GLY A 88 -26.73 23.40 8.38
CA GLY A 88 -26.61 24.69 9.07
C GLY A 88 -26.45 25.86 8.10
N SER A 89 -25.75 26.90 8.53
CA SER A 89 -25.42 28.07 7.71
C SER A 89 -23.90 28.25 7.59
N PRO A 90 -23.41 29.03 6.62
CA PRO A 90 -21.97 29.31 6.50
C PRO A 90 -21.35 29.97 7.75
N SER A 91 -22.17 30.68 8.53
CA SER A 91 -21.78 31.35 9.78
C SER A 91 -21.93 30.45 11.02
N ALA A 92 -22.67 29.35 10.91
CA ALA A 92 -22.90 28.37 11.97
C ALA A 92 -23.06 26.97 11.33
N PRO A 93 -21.94 26.27 11.04
CA PRO A 93 -21.98 24.99 10.35
C PRO A 93 -22.77 23.96 11.16
N GLY A 94 -23.74 23.32 10.52
CA GLY A 94 -24.55 22.28 11.15
C GLY A 94 -23.81 20.95 11.20
N ALA A 95 -24.28 20.01 12.03
CA ALA A 95 -23.70 18.68 12.16
C ALA A 95 -23.67 17.91 10.83
N GLY A 96 -24.55 18.26 9.89
CA GLY A 96 -24.60 17.67 8.55
C GLY A 96 -23.56 18.19 7.56
N LEU A 97 -22.92 19.35 7.78
CA LEU A 97 -22.03 19.97 6.77
C LEU A 97 -20.82 19.09 6.45
N TRP A 98 -20.15 18.55 7.47
CA TRP A 98 -18.97 17.70 7.28
C TRP A 98 -19.32 16.39 6.55
N PRO A 99 -20.34 15.63 6.98
CA PRO A 99 -20.86 14.50 6.20
C PRO A 99 -21.24 14.87 4.77
N PHE A 100 -21.82 16.06 4.53
CA PHE A 100 -22.22 16.52 3.19
C PHE A 100 -21.02 16.59 2.25
N VAL A 101 -19.96 17.27 2.68
CA VAL A 101 -18.76 17.51 1.87
C VAL A 101 -18.05 16.19 1.55
N ILE A 102 -17.88 15.32 2.55
CA ILE A 102 -17.26 14.01 2.36
C ILE A 102 -18.09 13.16 1.40
N SER A 103 -19.41 13.14 1.55
CA SER A 103 -20.32 12.45 0.63
C SER A 103 -20.21 12.97 -0.80
N LEU A 104 -20.14 14.29 -0.99
CA LEU A 104 -19.97 14.87 -2.32
C LEU A 104 -18.64 14.47 -2.95
N CYS A 105 -17.54 14.50 -2.18
CA CYS A 105 -16.23 14.03 -2.63
C CYS A 105 -16.25 12.55 -3.00
N MET A 106 -16.90 11.70 -2.20
CA MET A 106 -17.05 10.27 -2.49
C MET A 106 -17.85 10.03 -3.78
N ILE A 107 -18.97 10.73 -3.96
CA ILE A 107 -19.79 10.63 -5.19
C ILE A 107 -18.99 11.08 -6.40
N ALA A 108 -18.26 12.19 -6.31
CA ALA A 108 -17.43 12.70 -7.39
C ALA A 108 -16.32 11.72 -7.76
N ALA A 109 -15.56 11.24 -6.77
CA ALA A 109 -14.49 10.25 -6.97
C ALA A 109 -15.05 8.94 -7.57
N ALA A 110 -16.13 8.41 -7.03
CA ALA A 110 -16.78 7.21 -7.55
C ALA A 110 -17.32 7.42 -8.97
N GLY A 111 -17.91 8.59 -9.26
CA GLY A 111 -18.35 8.97 -10.61
C GLY A 111 -17.19 8.97 -11.60
N THR A 112 -16.06 9.58 -11.24
CA THR A 112 -14.85 9.54 -12.08
C THR A 112 -14.32 8.13 -12.28
N ALA A 113 -14.34 7.29 -11.24
CA ALA A 113 -13.93 5.89 -11.33
C ALA A 113 -14.87 5.07 -12.24
N LEU A 114 -16.19 5.28 -12.21
CA LEU A 114 -17.13 4.61 -13.12
C LEU A 114 -16.90 5.00 -14.58
N LEU A 115 -16.55 6.27 -14.85
CA LEU A 115 -16.26 6.75 -16.20
C LEU A 115 -14.95 6.15 -16.73
N ARG A 116 -13.95 5.99 -15.86
CA ARG A 116 -12.64 5.40 -16.18
C ARG A 116 -12.63 3.87 -16.21
N ALA A 117 -13.55 3.20 -15.53
CA ALA A 117 -13.67 1.74 -15.49
C ALA A 117 -13.99 1.07 -16.86
N LYS A 118 -14.23 1.86 -17.92
CA LYS A 118 -14.32 1.37 -19.30
C LYS A 118 -12.99 1.47 -20.07
N GLN A 119 -12.07 2.30 -19.60
CA GLN A 119 -10.77 2.56 -20.23
C GLN A 119 -9.64 1.80 -19.52
N ASP A 120 -9.76 1.61 -18.20
CA ASP A 120 -8.72 0.99 -17.38
C ASP A 120 -9.19 -0.40 -16.90
N ASP A 121 -8.56 -1.45 -17.45
CA ASP A 121 -8.62 -2.84 -16.93
C ASP A 121 -7.59 -3.07 -15.80
N ASP A 122 -6.94 -1.99 -15.36
CA ASP A 122 -5.87 -1.97 -14.37
C ASP A 122 -6.43 -1.68 -12.97
N VAL A 123 -7.37 -2.52 -12.54
CA VAL A 123 -7.88 -2.49 -11.16
C VAL A 123 -7.39 -3.73 -10.46
N GLU A 124 -6.76 -3.59 -9.29
CA GLU A 124 -6.34 -4.74 -8.51
C GLU A 124 -7.54 -5.60 -8.08
N ALA A 125 -7.39 -6.93 -8.12
CA ALA A 125 -8.40 -7.83 -7.59
C ALA A 125 -8.58 -7.62 -6.08
N PHE A 126 -9.79 -7.89 -5.60
CA PHE A 126 -10.07 -7.90 -4.18
C PHE A 126 -9.28 -9.03 -3.49
N ASP A 127 -8.13 -8.68 -2.91
CA ASP A 127 -7.34 -9.58 -2.07
C ASP A 127 -7.75 -9.48 -0.59
N ARG A 128 -7.09 -10.25 0.29
CA ARG A 128 -7.19 -10.21 1.76
C ARG A 128 -7.11 -8.80 2.35
N GLY A 129 -6.54 -7.83 1.64
CA GLY A 129 -6.63 -6.42 1.98
C GLY A 129 -8.06 -5.94 2.24
N ILE A 130 -9.05 -6.40 1.46
CA ILE A 130 -10.45 -5.97 1.64
C ILE A 130 -11.07 -6.47 2.95
N LEU A 131 -10.63 -7.64 3.44
CA LEU A 131 -11.05 -8.15 4.75
C LEU A 131 -10.51 -7.27 5.86
N THR A 132 -9.28 -6.75 5.71
CA THR A 132 -8.68 -5.83 6.68
C THR A 132 -9.43 -4.49 6.72
N VAL A 133 -9.84 -3.98 5.55
CA VAL A 133 -10.70 -2.78 5.44
C VAL A 133 -12.09 -3.04 6.04
N GLY A 134 -12.71 -4.17 5.73
CA GLY A 134 -14.00 -4.53 6.34
C GLY A 134 -13.91 -4.64 7.86
N LEU A 135 -12.84 -5.25 8.37
CA LEU A 135 -12.58 -5.39 9.79
C LEU A 135 -12.37 -4.04 10.49
N SER A 136 -11.67 -3.10 9.86
CA SER A 136 -11.49 -1.76 10.44
C SER A 136 -12.81 -0.98 10.49
N VAL A 137 -13.62 -1.04 9.43
CA VAL A 137 -14.96 -0.42 9.40
C VAL A 137 -15.86 -1.01 10.49
N VAL A 138 -15.92 -2.35 10.61
CA VAL A 138 -16.71 -3.02 11.65
C VAL A 138 -16.24 -2.61 13.04
N SER A 139 -14.93 -2.56 13.29
CA SER A 139 -14.40 -2.12 14.59
C SER A 139 -14.81 -0.68 14.94
N LEU A 140 -14.89 0.20 13.94
CA LEU A 140 -15.31 1.59 14.13
C LEU A 140 -16.81 1.69 14.46
N LEU A 141 -17.65 0.88 13.81
CA LEU A 141 -19.08 0.79 14.11
C LEU A 141 -19.34 0.25 15.53
N VAL A 142 -18.59 -0.77 15.93
CA VAL A 142 -18.65 -1.32 17.31
C VAL A 142 -18.23 -0.25 18.32
N TYR A 143 -17.14 0.50 18.06
CA TYR A 143 -16.72 1.61 18.90
C TYR A 143 -17.82 2.67 19.05
N ALA A 144 -18.42 3.12 17.94
CA ALA A 144 -19.50 4.10 17.96
C ALA A 144 -20.73 3.61 18.76
N GLY A 145 -21.06 2.32 18.68
CA GLY A 145 -22.14 1.70 19.45
C GLY A 145 -21.81 1.52 20.95
N LEU A 146 -20.53 1.37 21.31
CA LEU A 146 -20.08 1.25 22.70
C LEU A 146 -20.01 2.60 23.44
N LEU A 147 -19.78 3.69 22.72
CA LEU A 147 -19.74 5.05 23.29
C LEU A 147 -20.93 5.38 24.22
N PRO A 148 -22.20 5.17 23.81
CA PRO A 148 -23.35 5.44 24.68
C PRO A 148 -23.54 4.42 25.82
N LEU A 149 -22.87 3.26 25.78
CA LEU A 149 -23.02 2.19 26.77
C LEU A 149 -22.01 2.26 27.91
N ILE A 150 -20.72 2.44 27.57
CA ILE A 150 -19.61 2.33 28.53
C ILE A 150 -18.69 3.55 28.54
N GLY A 151 -19.11 4.66 27.92
CA GLY A 151 -18.35 5.91 27.86
C GLY A 151 -17.24 5.93 26.81
N PHE A 152 -16.39 6.95 26.83
CA PHE A 152 -15.32 7.16 25.83
C PHE A 152 -14.08 6.29 26.07
N GLU A 153 -13.63 6.22 27.32
CA GLU A 153 -12.28 5.74 27.67
C GLU A 153 -12.06 4.26 27.30
N ILE A 154 -12.94 3.36 27.74
CA ILE A 154 -12.79 1.91 27.52
C ILE A 154 -12.86 1.57 26.03
N PRO A 155 -13.87 2.04 25.26
CA PRO A 155 -13.92 1.79 23.82
C PRO A 155 -12.71 2.34 23.07
N THR A 156 -12.18 3.51 23.45
CA THR A 156 -11.02 4.09 22.75
C THR A 156 -9.76 3.26 22.98
N VAL A 157 -9.47 2.83 24.21
CA VAL A 157 -8.32 1.96 24.48
C VAL A 157 -8.46 0.65 23.70
N LEU A 158 -9.65 0.03 23.72
CA LEU A 158 -9.90 -1.23 23.01
C LEU A 158 -9.73 -1.07 21.50
N LEU A 159 -10.28 -0.01 20.91
CA LEU A 159 -10.16 0.28 19.48
C LEU A 159 -8.71 0.51 19.07
N LEU A 160 -7.98 1.34 19.82
CA LEU A 160 -6.58 1.64 19.52
C LEU A 160 -5.69 0.41 19.70
N PHE A 161 -5.89 -0.36 20.76
CA PHE A 161 -5.20 -1.63 20.97
C PHE A 161 -5.47 -2.58 19.80
N PHE A 162 -6.73 -2.71 19.39
CA PHE A 162 -7.13 -3.54 18.26
C PHE A 162 -6.46 -3.09 16.96
N TRP A 163 -6.47 -1.79 16.66
CA TRP A 163 -5.83 -1.26 15.44
C TRP A 163 -4.31 -1.47 15.45
N ILE A 164 -3.62 -1.18 16.54
CA ILE A 164 -2.16 -1.34 16.59
C ILE A 164 -1.78 -2.84 16.54
N LYS A 165 -2.54 -3.70 17.24
CA LYS A 165 -2.26 -5.13 17.34
C LYS A 165 -2.60 -5.90 16.07
N VAL A 166 -3.72 -5.57 15.42
CA VAL A 166 -4.28 -6.33 14.28
C VAL A 166 -3.94 -5.67 12.96
N LEU A 167 -4.13 -4.36 12.84
CA LEU A 167 -3.80 -3.60 11.63
C LEU A 167 -2.30 -3.26 11.57
N GLY A 168 -1.72 -2.75 12.66
CA GLY A 168 -0.30 -2.40 12.76
C GLY A 168 0.63 -3.61 12.96
N LYS A 169 0.07 -4.78 13.28
CA LYS A 169 0.80 -6.03 13.57
C LYS A 169 1.93 -5.88 14.62
N GLU A 170 1.86 -4.85 15.46
CA GLU A 170 2.93 -4.59 16.41
C GLU A 170 2.92 -5.56 17.60
N GLY A 171 4.01 -5.49 18.40
CA GLY A 171 4.16 -6.22 19.63
C GLY A 171 3.13 -5.82 20.69
N TRP A 172 2.79 -6.76 21.56
CA TRP A 172 1.78 -6.55 22.62
C TRP A 172 2.11 -5.39 23.55
N ARG A 173 3.41 -5.15 23.82
CA ARG A 173 3.86 -4.05 24.69
C ARG A 173 3.62 -2.68 24.05
N SER A 174 3.97 -2.50 22.77
CA SER A 174 3.76 -1.22 22.09
C SER A 174 2.26 -0.95 21.92
N ALA A 175 1.48 -1.97 21.56
CA ALA A 175 0.02 -1.84 21.46
C ALA A 175 -0.62 -1.35 22.78
N ILE A 176 -0.23 -1.92 23.93
CA ILE A 176 -0.76 -1.51 25.24
C ILE A 176 -0.31 -0.08 25.59
N VAL A 177 0.99 0.21 25.46
CA VAL A 177 1.53 1.52 25.85
C VAL A 177 0.95 2.63 24.99
N VAL A 178 0.97 2.46 23.66
CA VAL A 178 0.49 3.48 22.73
C VAL A 178 -1.01 3.69 22.87
N SER A 179 -1.81 2.63 22.99
CA SER A 179 -3.27 2.79 23.19
C SER A 179 -3.58 3.56 24.46
N LEU A 180 -2.95 3.22 25.60
CA LEU A 180 -3.15 3.93 26.86
C LEU A 180 -2.69 5.39 26.78
N VAL A 181 -1.47 5.63 26.29
CA VAL A 181 -0.91 6.99 26.19
C VAL A 181 -1.75 7.86 25.25
N ALA A 182 -2.15 7.32 24.10
CA ALA A 182 -2.99 8.04 23.15
C ALA A 182 -4.37 8.35 23.73
N THR A 183 -5.02 7.39 24.42
CA THR A 183 -6.31 7.65 25.07
C THR A 183 -6.17 8.72 26.14
N VAL A 184 -5.15 8.66 27.01
CA VAL A 184 -4.90 9.68 28.04
C VAL A 184 -4.60 11.04 27.42
N ALA A 185 -3.82 11.09 26.34
CA ALA A 185 -3.51 12.33 25.64
C ALA A 185 -4.77 12.98 25.02
N VAL A 186 -5.62 12.18 24.38
CA VAL A 186 -6.90 12.67 23.82
C VAL A 186 -7.84 13.10 24.94
N TYR A 187 -7.95 12.33 26.02
CA TYR A 187 -8.73 12.73 27.18
C TYR A 187 -8.24 14.06 27.75
N GLY A 188 -6.93 14.20 27.94
CA GLY A 188 -6.29 15.44 28.38
C GLY A 188 -6.56 16.60 27.43
N LEU A 189 -6.54 16.38 26.12
CA LEU A 189 -6.90 17.39 25.12
C LEU A 189 -8.33 17.90 25.32
N PHE A 190 -9.29 16.99 25.53
CA PHE A 190 -10.68 17.39 25.75
C PHE A 190 -10.91 18.10 27.09
N VAL A 191 -10.27 17.62 28.16
CA VAL A 191 -10.44 18.21 29.49
C VAL A 191 -9.70 19.54 29.62
N LEU A 192 -8.43 19.62 29.21
CA LEU A 192 -7.63 20.84 29.35
C LEU A 192 -7.89 21.87 28.25
N LEU A 193 -8.07 21.45 27.00
CA LEU A 193 -8.13 22.38 25.86
C LEU A 193 -9.55 22.78 25.49
N LEU A 194 -10.52 21.88 25.62
CA LEU A 194 -11.93 22.13 25.26
C LEU A 194 -12.84 22.46 26.45
N ALA A 195 -12.40 22.19 27.69
CA ALA A 195 -13.17 22.44 28.92
C ALA A 195 -14.62 21.89 28.87
N VAL A 196 -14.86 20.83 28.10
CA VAL A 196 -16.16 20.17 28.00
C VAL A 196 -16.19 19.05 29.05
N PRO A 197 -17.16 19.01 29.98
CA PRO A 197 -17.31 17.90 30.89
C PRO A 197 -17.72 16.64 30.10
N ILE A 198 -16.79 15.71 29.94
CA ILE A 198 -17.08 14.41 29.35
C ILE A 198 -17.72 13.54 30.43
N PRO A 199 -18.87 12.88 30.16
CA PRO A 199 -19.48 11.93 31.08
C PRO A 199 -18.47 10.82 31.41
N HIS A 200 -17.98 10.83 32.65
CA HIS A 200 -17.08 9.83 33.20
C HIS A 200 -17.89 8.67 33.79
N LEU A 201 -17.33 7.45 33.78
CA LEU A 201 -17.85 6.38 34.63
C LEU A 201 -17.47 6.74 36.07
N PHE A 202 -18.48 7.25 36.79
CA PHE A 202 -18.48 7.79 38.17
C PHE A 202 -18.01 9.24 38.32
#